data_AF-A0A1H1T5S0-F1
#
_entry.id   AF-A0A1H1T5S0-F1
#
_cell.length_a   1.000
_cell.length_b   1.000
_cell.length_c   1.000
_cell.angle_alpha   90.00
_cell.angle_beta   90.00
_cell.angle_gamma   90.00
#
_symmetry.space_group_name_H-M   'P 1'
#
loop_
_entity.id
_entity.type
_entity.pdbx_description
1 polymer ?
#
loop_
_entity_poly.entity_id
_entity_poly.type
_entity_poly.pdbx_seq_one_letter_code
_entity_poly.pdbx_strand_id
1 'polypeptide(L)'
;MPCLNRFVPLYLAGAFLLTILDSLAADEILAPGTRLGDLPVGNTTYHQVVIRSVNARTLVITHTGGMVSIGLRDLAPEWQARFHYNPSAAAPEETAAPSKPAVVAHATAKKSSSRFEWLLQQFGHPTEPQTEVDLRPKFLQLDLGVKDQGHRPSCAIFAVVSALEFQNAELTGRVDRFSEEYLIWAARQTVQHIPPPSGTTGGEAAEDADEGFALSEVVEALRAYGIPLQTTMPNKFGSKINAIENPPPAVIEEAKRHQRVFVHRLPGRDSATLINNLVQALNAGVPIPVGMAWPNYRSIRTGYLSGQKPQSGGGHAVTIVGYKCPTGRIEDAVFLFKNSWGPQWGQGGYGTVTYGYLRNYLNDAILLEVQSG
;
A
#
# COMPACT_ATOMS: atom_id res chain seq x y z
N MET A 1 -73.20 31.27 2.47
CA MET A 1 -74.19 30.69 1.54
C MET A 1 -74.35 31.65 0.36
N PRO A 2 -74.52 31.18 -0.89
CA PRO A 2 -73.53 30.55 -1.79
C PRO A 2 -73.30 31.41 -3.08
N CYS A 3 -72.68 30.81 -4.12
CA CYS A 3 -72.52 31.26 -5.52
C CYS A 3 -71.20 32.03 -5.84
N LEU A 4 -70.43 31.77 -6.92
CA LEU A 4 -70.72 31.13 -8.20
C LEU A 4 -69.40 30.69 -8.94
N ASN A 5 -69.45 29.51 -9.57
CA ASN A 5 -68.75 29.00 -10.78
C ASN A 5 -67.58 29.74 -11.47
N ARG A 6 -66.54 28.97 -11.86
CA ARG A 6 -66.24 28.62 -13.29
C ARG A 6 -65.15 27.52 -13.50
N PHE A 7 -65.50 26.59 -14.40
CA PHE A 7 -64.80 25.51 -15.15
C PHE A 7 -63.29 25.69 -15.47
N VAL A 8 -62.36 24.73 -15.20
CA VAL A 8 -61.93 23.46 -15.92
C VAL A 8 -60.97 23.74 -17.12
N PRO A 9 -59.91 22.95 -17.51
CA PRO A 9 -59.57 21.51 -17.23
C PRO A 9 -58.08 21.11 -16.98
N LEU A 10 -57.91 19.80 -16.71
CA LEU A 10 -56.80 18.86 -17.04
C LEU A 10 -55.40 19.06 -16.43
N TYR A 11 -54.93 18.05 -15.69
CA TYR A 11 -53.94 17.06 -16.15
C TYR A 11 -53.76 15.95 -15.09
N LEU A 12 -53.92 14.69 -15.50
CA LEU A 12 -53.38 13.54 -14.78
C LEU A 12 -51.85 13.61 -14.84
N ALA A 13 -51.18 13.50 -13.70
CA ALA A 13 -49.79 13.06 -13.63
C ALA A 13 -49.63 12.18 -12.39
N GLY A 14 -49.62 10.86 -12.62
CA GLY A 14 -49.24 9.88 -11.62
C GLY A 14 -47.78 10.09 -11.24
N ALA A 15 -47.51 10.16 -9.94
CA ALA A 15 -46.15 10.09 -9.42
C ALA A 15 -45.64 8.66 -9.59
N PHE A 16 -44.96 8.41 -10.72
CA PHE A 16 -44.09 7.26 -10.87
C PHE A 16 -42.85 7.50 -10.01
N LEU A 17 -42.70 6.70 -8.96
CA LEU A 17 -41.48 6.56 -8.20
C LEU A 17 -40.42 5.93 -9.13
N LEU A 18 -39.61 6.75 -9.79
CA LEU A 18 -38.50 6.27 -10.62
C LEU A 18 -37.32 5.94 -9.70
N THR A 19 -37.24 4.67 -9.29
CA THR A 19 -35.99 4.06 -8.86
C THR A 19 -35.04 4.08 -10.05
N ILE A 20 -34.01 4.92 -9.99
CA ILE A 20 -32.87 4.85 -10.91
C ILE A 20 -32.03 3.64 -10.45
N LEU A 21 -32.41 2.45 -10.94
CA LEU A 21 -31.44 1.39 -11.15
C LEU A 21 -30.77 1.72 -12.48
N ASP A 22 -29.54 2.23 -12.43
CA ASP A 22 -28.65 2.26 -13.59
C ASP A 22 -28.34 0.80 -13.99
N SER A 23 -29.22 0.25 -14.83
CA SER A 23 -28.92 -0.90 -15.65
C SER A 23 -27.90 -0.44 -16.70
N LEU A 24 -26.61 -0.62 -16.41
CA LEU A 24 -25.56 -0.54 -17.43
C LEU A 24 -25.98 -1.39 -18.63
N ALA A 25 -26.13 -0.77 -19.80
CA ALA A 25 -26.49 -1.46 -21.03
C ALA A 25 -25.50 -2.60 -21.30
N ALA A 26 -26.01 -3.76 -21.76
CA ALA A 26 -25.24 -4.99 -21.91
C ALA A 26 -24.05 -4.91 -22.90
N ASP A 27 -23.97 -3.83 -23.70
CA ASP A 27 -22.98 -3.66 -24.77
C ASP A 27 -21.85 -2.66 -24.44
N GLU A 28 -21.79 -2.12 -23.21
CA GLU A 28 -20.75 -1.15 -22.86
C GLU A 28 -19.43 -1.84 -22.50
N ILE A 29 -18.37 -1.49 -23.25
CA ILE A 29 -16.99 -1.91 -22.99
C ILE A 29 -16.53 -1.28 -21.68
N LEU A 30 -16.06 -2.11 -20.76
CA LEU A 30 -15.69 -1.65 -19.43
C LEU A 30 -14.19 -1.37 -19.36
N ALA A 31 -13.86 -0.12 -19.03
CA ALA A 31 -12.51 0.36 -18.91
C ALA A 31 -12.02 0.37 -17.45
N PRO A 32 -10.71 0.45 -17.21
CA PRO A 32 -10.16 0.80 -15.91
C PRO A 32 -10.83 2.05 -15.32
N GLY A 33 -11.21 1.98 -14.05
CA GLY A 33 -11.95 3.03 -13.34
C GLY A 33 -13.46 2.79 -13.26
N THR A 34 -14.01 1.89 -14.08
CA THR A 34 -15.45 1.58 -14.06
C THR A 34 -15.84 0.88 -12.75
N ARG A 35 -16.96 1.32 -12.17
CA ARG A 35 -17.55 0.75 -10.95
C ARG A 35 -18.74 -0.14 -11.31
N LEU A 36 -18.79 -1.32 -10.72
CA LEU A 36 -19.85 -2.30 -10.85
C LEU A 36 -20.39 -2.64 -9.46
N GLY A 37 -21.70 -2.88 -9.35
CA GLY A 37 -22.30 -3.40 -8.14
C GLY A 37 -21.74 -4.79 -7.83
N ASP A 38 -22.06 -5.75 -8.69
CA ASP A 38 -21.67 -7.15 -8.55
C ASP A 38 -20.99 -7.66 -9.82
N LEU A 39 -19.97 -8.51 -9.67
CA LEU A 39 -19.32 -9.26 -10.75
C LEU A 39 -19.29 -10.76 -10.41
N PRO A 40 -20.09 -11.60 -11.10
CA PRO A 40 -20.06 -13.05 -10.92
C PRO A 40 -18.92 -13.68 -11.73
N VAL A 41 -18.14 -14.57 -11.08
CA VAL A 41 -17.01 -15.31 -11.66
C VAL A 41 -17.03 -16.74 -11.15
N GLY A 42 -17.44 -17.68 -12.01
CA GLY A 42 -17.69 -19.07 -11.62
C GLY A 42 -18.67 -19.14 -10.43
N ASN A 43 -18.23 -19.72 -9.31
CA ASN A 43 -19.04 -19.85 -8.09
C ASN A 43 -18.88 -18.67 -7.11
N THR A 44 -18.14 -17.62 -7.46
CA THR A 44 -17.86 -16.48 -6.57
C THR A 44 -18.46 -15.20 -7.14
N THR A 45 -19.18 -14.44 -6.32
CA THR A 45 -19.65 -13.09 -6.67
C THR A 45 -18.85 -12.04 -5.92
N TYR A 46 -18.26 -11.11 -6.65
CA TYR A 46 -17.53 -9.97 -6.08
C TYR A 46 -18.45 -8.76 -5.99
N HIS A 47 -18.46 -8.08 -4.85
CA HIS A 47 -19.33 -6.92 -4.57
C HIS A 47 -18.52 -5.61 -4.49
N GLN A 48 -19.13 -4.47 -4.84
CA GLN A 48 -18.49 -3.14 -4.88
C GLN A 48 -17.23 -3.12 -5.75
N VAL A 49 -17.38 -3.64 -6.96
CA VAL A 49 -16.29 -3.90 -7.88
C VAL A 49 -15.84 -2.61 -8.55
N VAL A 50 -14.53 -2.37 -8.57
CA VAL A 50 -13.91 -1.32 -9.39
C VAL A 50 -12.86 -1.96 -10.24
N ILE A 51 -12.99 -1.80 -11.55
CA ILE A 51 -12.05 -2.32 -12.53
C ILE A 51 -10.76 -1.51 -12.42
N ARG A 52 -9.63 -2.17 -12.21
CA ARG A 52 -8.32 -1.53 -12.04
C ARG A 52 -7.47 -1.65 -13.29
N SER A 53 -7.49 -2.82 -13.91
CA SER A 53 -6.86 -3.02 -15.21
C SER A 53 -7.55 -4.13 -15.96
N VAL A 54 -7.51 -4.03 -17.28
CA VAL A 54 -7.97 -5.05 -18.22
C VAL A 54 -6.83 -5.22 -19.22
N ASN A 55 -6.37 -6.45 -19.41
CA ASN A 55 -5.47 -6.79 -20.51
C ASN A 55 -6.11 -7.89 -21.37
N ALA A 56 -5.37 -8.44 -22.33
CA ALA A 56 -5.90 -9.43 -23.26
C ALA A 56 -6.41 -10.73 -22.61
N ARG A 57 -6.05 -11.03 -21.35
CA ARG A 57 -6.37 -12.31 -20.69
C ARG A 57 -6.84 -12.21 -19.24
N THR A 58 -6.65 -11.07 -18.59
CA THR A 58 -6.95 -10.90 -17.16
C THR A 58 -7.64 -9.57 -16.87
N LEU A 59 -8.56 -9.63 -15.92
CA LEU A 59 -9.27 -8.52 -15.33
C LEU A 59 -8.84 -8.38 -13.87
N VAL A 60 -8.28 -7.24 -13.49
CA VAL A 60 -7.97 -6.93 -12.09
C VAL A 60 -9.04 -6.03 -11.52
N ILE A 61 -9.62 -6.43 -10.39
CA ILE A 61 -10.64 -5.65 -9.69
C ILE A 61 -10.29 -5.41 -8.23
N THR A 62 -10.78 -4.30 -7.68
CA THR A 62 -10.97 -4.16 -6.22
C THR A 62 -12.43 -4.38 -5.88
N HIS A 63 -12.71 -5.10 -4.80
CA HIS A 63 -14.04 -5.42 -4.29
C HIS A 63 -14.05 -5.30 -2.75
N THR A 64 -15.19 -5.52 -2.10
CA THR A 64 -15.34 -5.43 -0.63
C THR A 64 -14.34 -6.25 0.18
N GLY A 65 -13.82 -7.35 -0.37
CA GLY A 65 -12.87 -8.26 0.27
C GLY A 65 -11.41 -8.02 -0.10
N GLY A 66 -11.10 -6.96 -0.85
CA GLY A 66 -9.74 -6.64 -1.28
C GLY A 66 -9.58 -6.59 -2.80
N MET A 67 -8.40 -6.93 -3.29
CA MET A 67 -8.08 -6.92 -4.72
C MET A 67 -7.89 -8.36 -5.22
N VAL A 68 -8.38 -8.64 -6.42
CA VAL A 68 -8.25 -9.96 -7.06
C VAL A 68 -7.97 -9.83 -8.55
N SER A 69 -7.13 -10.72 -9.08
CA SER A 69 -6.89 -10.90 -10.50
C SER A 69 -7.70 -12.08 -11.01
N ILE A 70 -8.47 -11.87 -12.07
CA ILE A 70 -9.45 -12.80 -12.61
C ILE A 70 -9.08 -13.10 -14.06
N GLY A 71 -9.04 -14.37 -14.46
CA GLY A 71 -8.87 -14.72 -15.88
C GLY A 71 -10.12 -14.32 -16.66
N LEU A 72 -9.97 -13.58 -17.77
CA LEU A 72 -11.10 -13.23 -18.62
C LEU A 72 -11.82 -14.48 -19.16
N ARG A 73 -11.09 -15.59 -19.35
CA ARG A 73 -11.67 -16.90 -19.70
C ARG A 73 -12.61 -17.49 -18.65
N ASP A 74 -12.46 -17.09 -17.39
CA ASP A 74 -13.22 -17.59 -16.26
C ASP A 74 -14.52 -16.77 -16.04
N LEU A 75 -14.68 -15.68 -16.79
CA LEU A 75 -15.91 -14.90 -16.86
C LEU A 75 -16.92 -15.56 -17.79
N ALA A 76 -18.21 -15.34 -17.54
CA ALA A 76 -19.25 -15.76 -18.48
C ALA A 76 -19.13 -15.00 -19.83
N PRO A 77 -19.56 -15.56 -20.97
CA PRO A 77 -19.35 -14.99 -22.30
C PRO A 77 -19.86 -13.54 -22.44
N GLU A 78 -20.95 -13.19 -21.78
CA GLU A 78 -21.50 -11.84 -21.74
C GLU A 78 -20.55 -10.83 -21.07
N TRP A 79 -19.77 -11.26 -20.09
CA TRP A 79 -18.74 -10.43 -19.45
C TRP A 79 -17.45 -10.41 -20.26
N GLN A 80 -17.10 -11.51 -20.94
CA GLN A 80 -15.94 -11.57 -21.84
C GLN A 80 -16.04 -10.53 -22.97
N ALA A 81 -17.23 -10.39 -23.56
CA ALA A 81 -17.49 -9.42 -24.63
C ALA A 81 -17.22 -7.96 -24.19
N ARG A 82 -17.54 -7.64 -22.93
CA ARG A 82 -17.36 -6.31 -22.33
C ARG A 82 -15.89 -5.93 -22.09
N PHE A 83 -14.97 -6.88 -22.26
CA PHE A 83 -13.51 -6.69 -22.11
C PHE A 83 -12.72 -6.99 -23.38
N HIS A 84 -13.39 -7.11 -24.53
CA HIS A 84 -12.77 -7.47 -25.82
C HIS A 84 -11.96 -8.78 -25.78
N TYR A 85 -12.36 -9.73 -24.94
CA TYR A 85 -11.67 -11.00 -24.85
C TYR A 85 -11.94 -11.85 -26.10
N ASN A 86 -10.88 -12.17 -26.84
CA ASN A 86 -10.95 -13.11 -27.97
C ASN A 86 -10.32 -14.46 -27.56
N PRO A 87 -11.11 -15.53 -27.41
CA PRO A 87 -10.60 -16.85 -27.01
C PRO A 87 -9.62 -17.47 -28.02
N SER A 88 -9.60 -16.99 -29.28
CA SER A 88 -8.68 -17.48 -30.32
C SER A 88 -7.29 -16.80 -30.34
N ALA A 89 -7.13 -15.64 -29.69
CA ALA A 89 -5.86 -14.89 -29.63
C ALA A 89 -4.95 -15.32 -28.45
N ALA A 90 -5.31 -16.39 -27.74
CA ALA A 90 -4.64 -16.83 -26.51
C ALA A 90 -3.46 -17.81 -26.70
N ALA A 91 -3.05 -18.10 -27.95
CA ALA A 91 -1.83 -18.86 -28.23
C ALA A 91 -0.55 -17.98 -28.07
N PRO A 92 0.63 -18.54 -27.74
CA PRO A 92 1.82 -17.75 -27.46
C PRO A 92 2.52 -17.30 -28.75
N GLU A 93 2.68 -15.99 -28.95
CA GLU A 93 3.54 -15.43 -30.01
C GLU A 93 4.96 -15.18 -29.47
N GLU A 94 5.92 -15.67 -30.25
CA GLU A 94 7.36 -15.70 -30.02
C GLU A 94 8.03 -14.45 -30.65
N THR A 95 8.95 -13.84 -29.89
CA THR A 95 10.04 -12.91 -30.25
C THR A 95 9.95 -12.04 -31.52
N ALA A 96 9.97 -10.71 -31.33
CA ALA A 96 10.69 -9.79 -32.22
C ALA A 96 11.05 -8.48 -31.50
N ALA A 97 12.34 -8.12 -31.48
CA ALA A 97 12.84 -6.83 -31.01
C ALA A 97 12.70 -5.75 -32.10
N PRO A 98 12.57 -4.45 -31.72
CA PRO A 98 13.24 -3.43 -32.50
C PRO A 98 13.99 -2.35 -31.70
N SER A 99 14.91 -1.74 -32.44
CA SER A 99 15.92 -0.72 -32.16
C SER A 99 15.42 0.63 -31.61
N LYS A 100 16.33 1.31 -30.88
CA LYS A 100 16.20 2.69 -30.32
C LYS A 100 15.99 3.76 -31.41
N PRO A 101 15.35 4.90 -31.05
CA PRO A 101 16.13 6.11 -30.79
C PRO A 101 15.76 6.85 -29.49
N ALA A 102 16.61 7.80 -29.11
CA ALA A 102 16.65 8.50 -27.84
C ALA A 102 15.50 9.48 -27.59
N VAL A 103 14.86 9.38 -26.41
CA VAL A 103 14.10 10.45 -25.73
C VAL A 103 14.26 10.26 -24.22
N VAL A 104 15.04 11.13 -23.56
CA VAL A 104 15.29 11.10 -22.11
C VAL A 104 14.37 12.14 -21.47
N ALA A 105 13.18 11.71 -21.01
CA ALA A 105 12.34 12.39 -19.99
C ALA A 105 10.99 11.69 -19.73
N HIS A 106 10.59 10.68 -20.51
CA HIS A 106 9.31 9.95 -20.33
C HIS A 106 9.46 8.44 -20.06
N ALA A 107 10.70 7.96 -19.89
CA ALA A 107 10.98 6.53 -19.76
C ALA A 107 10.88 5.99 -18.32
N THR A 108 11.06 6.83 -17.29
CA THR A 108 11.07 6.39 -15.87
C THR A 108 9.66 6.15 -15.32
N ALA A 109 8.71 7.03 -15.64
CA ALA A 109 7.30 6.87 -15.27
C ALA A 109 6.68 5.58 -15.84
N LYS A 110 6.86 5.34 -17.15
CA LYS A 110 6.42 4.09 -17.81
C LYS A 110 7.13 2.85 -17.27
N LYS A 111 8.41 2.96 -16.89
CA LYS A 111 9.16 1.85 -16.28
C LYS A 111 8.67 1.51 -14.87
N SER A 112 8.34 2.51 -14.05
CA SER A 112 7.83 2.30 -12.69
C SER A 112 6.46 1.64 -12.72
N SER A 113 5.54 2.14 -13.56
CA SER A 113 4.23 1.50 -13.76
C SER A 113 4.38 0.09 -14.31
N SER A 114 5.27 -0.14 -15.29
CA SER A 114 5.51 -1.49 -15.81
C SER A 114 6.15 -2.44 -14.80
N ARG A 115 7.04 -1.94 -13.92
CA ARG A 115 7.67 -2.74 -12.85
C ARG A 115 6.63 -3.17 -11.83
N PHE A 116 5.78 -2.24 -11.41
CA PHE A 116 4.75 -2.49 -10.43
C PHE A 116 3.65 -3.42 -10.99
N GLU A 117 3.17 -3.16 -12.20
CA GLU A 117 2.23 -4.06 -12.89
C GLU A 117 2.80 -5.47 -13.07
N TRP A 118 4.08 -5.57 -13.43
CA TRP A 118 4.76 -6.86 -13.51
C TRP A 118 4.82 -7.56 -12.15
N LEU A 119 5.19 -6.85 -11.07
CA LEU A 119 5.22 -7.38 -9.71
C LEU A 119 3.85 -7.92 -9.29
N LEU A 120 2.79 -7.16 -9.54
CA LEU A 120 1.43 -7.60 -9.22
C LEU A 120 1.03 -8.89 -9.95
N GLN A 121 1.53 -9.10 -11.17
CA GLN A 121 1.31 -10.33 -11.93
C GLN A 121 2.12 -11.52 -11.41
N GLN A 122 3.27 -11.28 -10.76
CA GLN A 122 4.11 -12.35 -10.23
C GLN A 122 3.65 -12.85 -8.85
N PHE A 123 2.94 -12.02 -8.09
CA PHE A 123 2.55 -12.39 -6.74
C PHE A 123 1.68 -13.65 -6.70
N GLY A 124 2.00 -14.54 -5.75
CA GLY A 124 1.38 -15.86 -5.61
C GLY A 124 2.07 -16.97 -6.40
N HIS A 125 2.95 -16.64 -7.36
CA HIS A 125 3.82 -17.62 -8.01
C HIS A 125 5.08 -17.87 -7.16
N PRO A 126 5.64 -19.09 -7.14
CA PRO A 126 6.93 -19.33 -6.50
C PRO A 126 8.02 -18.44 -7.10
N THR A 127 8.85 -17.83 -6.25
CA THR A 127 10.04 -17.11 -6.69
C THR A 127 11.31 -17.87 -6.35
N GLU A 128 12.31 -17.75 -7.22
CA GLU A 128 13.67 -18.13 -6.89
C GLU A 128 14.36 -16.96 -6.18
N PRO A 129 14.95 -17.17 -4.98
CA PRO A 129 15.74 -16.14 -4.34
C PRO A 129 17.08 -15.97 -5.08
N GLN A 130 17.50 -14.72 -5.26
CA GLN A 130 18.87 -14.40 -5.63
C GLN A 130 19.81 -14.75 -4.46
N THR A 131 21.10 -14.91 -4.74
CA THR A 131 22.10 -15.16 -3.69
C THR A 131 22.14 -14.04 -2.65
N GLU A 132 22.00 -12.79 -3.11
CA GLU A 132 21.94 -11.60 -2.27
C GLU A 132 21.18 -10.48 -2.99
N VAL A 133 20.31 -9.81 -2.25
CA VAL A 133 19.76 -8.51 -2.59
C VAL A 133 20.13 -7.55 -1.47
N ASP A 134 20.77 -6.42 -1.79
CA ASP A 134 21.12 -5.40 -0.80
C ASP A 134 20.84 -4.00 -1.36
N LEU A 135 19.82 -3.34 -0.82
CA LEU A 135 19.47 -1.97 -1.23
C LEU A 135 20.24 -0.90 -0.44
N ARG A 136 21.05 -1.24 0.57
CA ARG A 136 21.82 -0.24 1.36
C ARG A 136 22.71 0.65 0.49
N PRO A 137 23.45 0.13 -0.52
CA PRO A 137 24.23 1.00 -1.40
C PRO A 137 23.37 2.01 -2.15
N LYS A 138 22.14 1.62 -2.53
CA LYS A 138 21.20 2.51 -3.21
C LYS A 138 20.62 3.56 -2.25
N PHE A 139 20.24 3.18 -1.04
CA PHE A 139 19.85 4.13 0.01
C PHE A 139 20.98 5.15 0.29
N LEU A 140 22.23 4.69 0.36
CA LEU A 140 23.39 5.56 0.54
C LEU A 140 23.60 6.51 -0.65
N GLN A 141 23.50 6.01 -1.89
CA GLN A 141 23.61 6.83 -3.10
C GLN A 141 22.54 7.93 -3.15
N LEU A 142 21.33 7.61 -2.70
CA LEU A 142 20.20 8.54 -2.64
C LEU A 142 20.22 9.43 -1.39
N ASP A 143 21.25 9.36 -0.55
CA ASP A 143 21.32 10.10 0.73
C ASP A 143 20.10 9.88 1.65
N LEU A 144 19.50 8.68 1.56
CA LEU A 144 18.38 8.23 2.36
C LEU A 144 18.88 7.42 3.55
N GLY A 145 19.64 8.10 4.41
CA GLY A 145 20.24 7.52 5.62
C GLY A 145 19.24 6.98 6.65
N VAL A 146 19.76 6.33 7.69
CA VAL A 146 18.94 5.89 8.84
C VAL A 146 18.47 7.11 9.63
N LYS A 147 17.20 7.07 10.04
CA LYS A 147 16.57 8.09 10.89
C LYS A 147 16.35 7.56 12.30
N ASP A 148 15.96 8.45 13.20
CA ASP A 148 15.67 8.14 14.59
C ASP A 148 14.25 8.60 14.94
N GLN A 149 13.44 7.73 15.52
CA GLN A 149 12.08 8.04 15.97
C GLN A 149 12.06 8.58 17.41
N GLY A 150 13.17 8.49 18.12
CA GLY A 150 13.26 8.76 19.56
C GLY A 150 12.34 7.86 20.38
N HIS A 151 11.73 8.43 21.41
CA HIS A 151 10.83 7.70 22.32
C HIS A 151 9.37 7.68 21.87
N ARG A 152 9.03 8.19 20.67
CA ARG A 152 7.65 8.17 20.18
C ARG A 152 7.32 6.81 19.55
N PRO A 153 6.12 6.25 19.75
CA PRO A 153 5.69 4.99 19.13
C PRO A 153 5.33 5.22 17.65
N SER A 154 6.29 5.66 16.83
CA SER A 154 6.07 6.13 15.46
C SER A 154 6.77 5.25 14.40
N CYS A 155 7.20 4.06 14.77
CA CYS A 155 7.98 3.18 13.88
C CYS A 155 7.29 2.89 12.53
N ALA A 156 5.97 2.72 12.52
CA ALA A 156 5.21 2.50 11.29
C ALA A 156 5.32 3.69 10.32
N ILE A 157 5.27 4.92 10.83
CA ILE A 157 5.46 6.15 10.06
C ILE A 157 6.84 6.14 9.40
N PHE A 158 7.89 5.89 10.17
CA PHE A 158 9.26 5.86 9.66
C PHE A 158 9.49 4.73 8.64
N ALA A 159 8.91 3.55 8.87
CA ALA A 159 9.01 2.44 7.94
C ALA A 159 8.37 2.77 6.58
N VAL A 160 7.18 3.40 6.60
CA VAL A 160 6.48 3.85 5.39
C VAL A 160 7.25 4.96 4.69
N VAL A 161 7.66 6.00 5.42
CA VAL A 161 8.41 7.14 4.87
C VAL A 161 9.72 6.67 4.23
N SER A 162 10.44 5.74 4.86
CA SER A 162 11.68 5.17 4.31
C SER A 162 11.49 4.54 2.93
N ALA A 163 10.42 3.74 2.74
CA ALA A 163 10.12 3.16 1.43
C ALA A 163 9.55 4.19 0.44
N LEU A 164 8.77 5.16 0.92
CA LEU A 164 8.20 6.23 0.10
C LEU A 164 9.30 7.12 -0.51
N GLU A 165 10.25 7.58 0.32
CA GLU A 165 11.39 8.38 -0.13
C GLU A 165 12.22 7.63 -1.18
N PHE A 166 12.46 6.34 -0.95
CA PHE A 166 13.19 5.49 -1.90
C PHE A 166 12.46 5.41 -3.24
N GLN A 167 11.17 5.06 -3.24
CA GLN A 167 10.38 4.94 -4.47
C GLN A 167 10.24 6.27 -5.20
N ASN A 168 10.02 7.37 -4.47
CA ASN A 168 9.94 8.71 -5.06
C ASN A 168 11.26 9.11 -5.72
N ALA A 169 12.40 8.83 -5.07
CA ALA A 169 13.70 9.14 -5.61
C ALA A 169 14.06 8.29 -6.84
N GLU A 170 13.69 7.00 -6.86
CA GLU A 170 13.85 6.16 -8.05
C GLU A 170 13.01 6.64 -9.24
N LEU A 171 11.78 7.08 -8.96
CA LEU A 171 10.84 7.52 -9.99
C LEU A 171 11.22 8.88 -10.58
N THR A 172 11.50 9.85 -9.71
CA THR A 172 11.66 11.26 -10.09
C THR A 172 13.11 11.65 -10.33
N GLY A 173 14.06 10.86 -9.84
CA GLY A 173 15.48 11.23 -9.79
C GLY A 173 15.79 12.31 -8.75
N ARG A 174 14.82 12.73 -7.93
CA ARG A 174 14.99 13.74 -6.87
C ARG A 174 14.86 13.11 -5.50
N VAL A 175 15.76 13.49 -4.60
CA VAL A 175 15.75 13.04 -3.21
C VAL A 175 14.90 14.00 -2.39
N ASP A 176 13.60 13.73 -2.35
CA ASP A 176 12.67 14.43 -1.45
C ASP A 176 12.68 13.73 -0.08
N ARG A 177 12.95 14.50 0.98
CA ARG A 177 12.84 14.02 2.37
C ARG A 177 11.49 14.42 2.92
N PHE A 178 10.69 13.46 3.36
CA PHE A 178 9.32 13.70 3.82
C PHE A 178 9.22 13.86 5.33
N SER A 179 8.20 14.60 5.80
CA SER A 179 8.01 14.90 7.22
C SER A 179 7.29 13.78 7.98
N GLU A 180 8.02 13.05 8.83
CA GLU A 180 7.39 12.14 9.80
C GLU A 180 6.55 12.89 10.83
N GLU A 181 6.96 14.10 11.24
CA GLU A 181 6.21 14.93 12.20
C GLU A 181 4.79 15.19 11.71
N TYR A 182 4.67 15.59 10.45
CA TYR A 182 3.38 15.82 9.80
C TYR A 182 2.58 14.53 9.70
N LEU A 183 3.20 13.43 9.28
CA LEU A 183 2.46 12.19 9.09
C LEU A 183 1.99 11.60 10.42
N ILE A 184 2.72 11.78 11.52
CA ILE A 184 2.26 11.46 12.87
C ILE A 184 1.02 12.31 13.22
N TRP A 185 1.05 13.62 12.96
CA TRP A 185 -0.12 14.48 13.18
C TRP A 185 -1.32 13.99 12.35
N ALA A 186 -1.11 13.70 11.06
CA ALA A 186 -2.16 13.26 10.14
C ALA A 186 -2.76 11.90 10.57
N ALA A 187 -1.93 10.95 10.99
CA ALA A 187 -2.38 9.65 11.47
C ALA A 187 -3.21 9.75 12.76
N ARG A 188 -2.88 10.70 13.66
CA ARG A 188 -3.74 11.00 14.81
C ARG A 188 -5.10 11.52 14.38
N GLN A 189 -5.15 12.39 13.36
CA GLN A 189 -6.42 12.88 12.84
C GLN A 189 -7.27 11.73 12.28
N THR A 190 -6.69 10.79 11.53
CA THR A 190 -7.47 9.67 10.97
C THR A 190 -8.00 8.73 12.04
N VAL A 191 -7.17 8.33 13.02
CA VAL A 191 -7.58 7.39 14.08
C VAL A 191 -8.67 7.99 14.99
N GLN A 192 -8.60 9.29 15.28
CA GLN A 192 -9.62 9.97 16.11
C GLN A 192 -10.98 10.12 15.41
N HIS A 193 -11.05 9.97 14.08
CA HIS A 193 -12.30 10.07 13.31
C HIS A 193 -12.97 8.71 13.03
N ILE A 194 -12.38 7.60 13.47
CA ILE A 194 -13.00 6.26 13.39
C ILE A 194 -13.84 6.08 14.67
N PRO A 195 -15.18 5.95 14.57
CA PRO A 195 -15.98 5.59 15.74
C PRO A 195 -15.49 4.22 16.25
N PRO A 196 -15.33 4.03 17.57
CA PRO A 196 -15.04 2.70 18.09
C PRO A 196 -16.13 1.73 17.61
N PRO A 197 -15.78 0.47 17.29
CA PRO A 197 -16.76 -0.52 16.87
C PRO A 197 -17.90 -0.57 17.88
N SER A 198 -19.12 -0.46 17.38
CA SER A 198 -20.35 -0.39 18.17
C SER A 198 -20.42 -1.55 19.16
N GLY A 199 -20.13 -1.27 20.43
CA GLY A 199 -20.08 -2.28 21.50
C GLY A 199 -19.38 -1.82 22.78
N THR A 200 -18.51 -0.81 22.74
CA THR A 200 -17.92 -0.23 23.96
C THR A 200 -18.68 1.01 24.39
N THR A 201 -19.73 0.82 25.19
CA THR A 201 -20.39 1.90 25.91
C THR A 201 -19.50 2.42 27.04
N GLY A 202 -19.18 3.72 27.01
CA GLY A 202 -18.80 4.48 28.19
C GLY A 202 -17.46 4.12 28.82
N GLY A 203 -16.40 4.76 28.37
CA GLY A 203 -15.15 4.88 29.10
C GLY A 203 -14.55 6.24 28.78
N GLU A 204 -14.15 6.97 29.81
CA GLU A 204 -13.43 8.24 29.77
C GLU A 204 -12.34 8.20 28.68
N ALA A 205 -12.08 9.34 28.02
CA ALA A 205 -11.03 9.48 27.03
C ALA A 205 -9.77 8.73 27.50
N ALA A 206 -9.45 7.60 26.86
CA ALA A 206 -8.41 6.70 27.30
C ALA A 206 -7.11 7.50 27.47
N GLU A 207 -6.75 7.73 28.73
CA GLU A 207 -5.49 8.37 29.10
C GLU A 207 -4.34 7.51 28.55
N ASP A 208 -3.51 8.11 27.71
CA ASP A 208 -2.12 7.74 27.43
C ASP A 208 -1.83 6.23 27.22
N ALA A 209 -2.64 5.53 26.43
CA ALA A 209 -2.16 4.29 25.80
C ALA A 209 -1.17 4.68 24.69
N ASP A 210 0.11 4.38 24.92
CA ASP A 210 1.27 4.56 24.02
C ASP A 210 1.18 3.63 22.80
N GLU A 211 0.02 3.59 22.15
CA GLU A 211 -0.28 2.77 20.99
C GLU A 211 0.29 3.47 19.76
N GLY A 212 1.31 2.85 19.16
CA GLY A 212 1.80 3.27 17.85
C GLY A 212 0.79 3.00 16.76
N PHE A 213 1.13 3.35 15.52
CA PHE A 213 0.22 3.17 14.39
C PHE A 213 0.37 1.79 13.74
N ALA A 214 -0.74 1.21 13.29
CA ALA A 214 -0.72 0.15 12.30
C ALA A 214 -0.28 0.71 10.93
N LEU A 215 0.33 -0.12 10.09
CA LEU A 215 0.72 0.30 8.73
C LEU A 215 -0.49 0.81 7.93
N SER A 216 -1.67 0.18 8.08
CA SER A 216 -2.91 0.61 7.44
C SER A 216 -3.36 2.02 7.83
N GLU A 217 -3.19 2.42 9.10
CA GLU A 217 -3.56 3.76 9.57
C GLU A 217 -2.65 4.83 8.96
N VAL A 218 -1.35 4.52 8.83
CA VAL A 218 -0.39 5.39 8.14
C VAL A 218 -0.78 5.57 6.67
N VAL A 219 -1.25 4.49 6.02
CA VAL A 219 -1.74 4.53 4.64
C VAL A 219 -2.96 5.40 4.50
N GLU A 220 -3.93 5.28 5.42
CA GLU A 220 -5.12 6.11 5.43
C GLU A 220 -4.77 7.59 5.61
N ALA A 221 -3.82 7.90 6.50
CA ALA A 221 -3.30 9.24 6.69
C ALA A 221 -2.66 9.80 5.42
N LEU A 222 -1.80 9.03 4.74
CA LEU A 222 -1.21 9.43 3.46
C LEU A 222 -2.27 9.70 2.39
N ARG A 223 -3.30 8.86 2.29
CA ARG A 223 -4.38 9.04 1.31
C ARG A 223 -5.23 10.28 1.60
N ALA A 224 -5.51 10.55 2.88
CA ALA A 224 -6.37 11.66 3.27
C ALA A 224 -5.64 13.01 3.27
N TYR A 225 -4.40 13.04 3.76
CA TYR A 225 -3.66 14.29 4.04
C TYR A 225 -2.43 14.49 3.16
N GLY A 226 -1.91 13.44 2.52
CA GLY A 226 -0.64 13.49 1.81
C GLY A 226 0.54 13.65 2.78
N ILE A 227 1.66 14.17 2.29
CA ILE A 227 2.85 14.39 3.12
C ILE A 227 3.70 15.55 2.57
N PRO A 228 4.11 16.53 3.40
CA PRO A 228 4.98 17.61 2.98
C PRO A 228 6.45 17.22 3.12
N LEU A 229 7.34 18.09 2.65
CA LEU A 229 8.77 17.93 2.88
C LEU A 229 9.12 18.12 4.36
N GLN A 230 10.13 17.40 4.81
CA GLN A 230 10.71 17.51 6.15
C GLN A 230 11.19 18.95 6.44
N THR A 231 11.65 19.68 5.42
CA THR A 231 12.07 21.08 5.56
C THR A 231 10.92 22.01 5.92
N THR A 232 9.69 21.69 5.51
CA THR A 232 8.49 22.49 5.78
C THR A 232 7.95 22.20 7.18
N MET A 233 8.05 20.95 7.65
CA MET A 233 7.69 20.56 9.02
C MET A 233 8.73 19.59 9.59
N PRO A 234 9.79 20.09 10.25
CA PRO A 234 10.85 19.25 10.79
C PRO A 234 10.39 18.37 11.95
N ASN A 235 11.06 17.23 12.12
CA ASN A 235 10.84 16.35 13.27
C ASN A 235 11.32 17.01 14.56
N LYS A 236 10.43 17.10 15.57
CA LYS A 236 10.75 17.64 16.90
C LYS A 236 11.07 16.50 17.86
N PHE A 237 12.33 16.05 17.84
CA PHE A 237 12.80 14.97 18.71
C PHE A 237 12.51 15.26 20.20
N GLY A 238 12.01 14.25 20.91
CA GLY A 238 11.79 14.31 22.37
C GLY A 238 10.44 14.89 22.82
N SER A 239 9.64 15.48 21.94
CA SER A 239 8.25 15.85 22.30
C SER A 239 7.33 14.63 22.28
N LYS A 240 6.27 14.64 23.10
CA LYS A 240 5.25 13.59 23.06
C LYS A 240 4.45 13.64 21.77
N ILE A 241 3.87 12.51 21.36
CA ILE A 241 3.06 12.41 20.15
C ILE A 241 1.84 13.34 20.17
N ASN A 242 1.28 13.58 21.37
CA ASN A 242 0.14 14.47 21.60
C ASN A 242 0.51 15.96 21.58
N ALA A 243 1.79 16.29 21.71
CA ALA A 243 2.31 17.66 21.72
C ALA A 243 2.67 18.18 20.31
N ILE A 244 2.46 17.38 19.26
CA ILE A 244 2.68 17.84 17.88
C ILE A 244 1.65 18.93 17.56
N GLU A 245 2.16 20.10 17.21
CA GLU A 245 1.38 21.29 16.83
C GLU A 245 0.59 21.05 15.54
N ASN A 246 -0.54 21.74 15.42
CA ASN A 246 -1.30 21.74 14.17
C ASN A 246 -0.46 22.38 13.04
N PRO A 247 -0.30 21.70 11.89
CA PRO A 247 0.42 22.25 10.76
C PRO A 247 -0.26 23.53 10.24
N PRO A 248 0.51 24.55 9.82
CA PRO A 248 -0.06 25.71 9.13
C PRO A 248 -0.83 25.28 7.86
N PRO A 249 -1.90 26.00 7.46
CA PRO A 249 -2.69 25.64 6.27
C PRO A 249 -1.85 25.47 4.99
N ALA A 250 -0.81 26.30 4.82
CA ALA A 250 0.10 26.18 3.68
C ALA A 250 0.85 24.83 3.62
N VAL A 251 1.17 24.25 4.78
CA VAL A 251 1.82 22.94 4.90
C VAL A 251 0.85 21.82 4.54
N ILE A 252 -0.42 21.96 4.93
CA ILE A 252 -1.48 21.01 4.57
C ILE A 252 -1.74 21.04 3.05
N GLU A 253 -1.78 22.22 2.44
CA GLU A 253 -1.91 22.34 0.98
C GLU A 253 -0.68 21.81 0.23
N GLU A 254 0.53 22.02 0.77
CA GLU A 254 1.73 21.38 0.22
C GLU A 254 1.63 19.86 0.27
N ALA A 255 1.19 19.29 1.39
CA ALA A 255 1.13 17.85 1.60
C ALA A 255 0.28 17.14 0.54
N LYS A 256 -0.81 17.79 0.09
CA LYS A 256 -1.68 17.30 -0.98
C LYS A 256 -0.94 17.03 -2.30
N ARG A 257 0.17 17.74 -2.56
CA ARG A 257 0.98 17.53 -3.78
C ARG A 257 1.66 16.16 -3.82
N HIS A 258 1.80 15.49 -2.67
CA HIS A 258 2.40 14.16 -2.57
C HIS A 258 1.37 13.08 -2.17
N GLN A 259 0.11 13.22 -2.61
CA GLN A 259 -0.96 12.23 -2.36
C GLN A 259 -1.00 11.06 -3.36
N ARG A 260 -0.22 11.11 -4.45
CA ARG A 260 -0.20 10.06 -5.50
C ARG A 260 0.65 8.86 -5.10
N VAL A 261 0.41 8.37 -3.88
CA VAL A 261 1.04 7.19 -3.30
C VAL A 261 -0.04 6.13 -3.14
N PHE A 262 0.04 5.09 -3.95
CA PHE A 262 -0.83 3.93 -3.81
C PHE A 262 -0.15 2.93 -2.89
N VAL A 263 -0.81 2.62 -1.80
CA VAL A 263 -0.31 1.61 -0.87
C VAL A 263 -1.16 0.37 -0.98
N HIS A 264 -0.48 -0.75 -1.20
CA HIS A 264 -1.06 -2.05 -1.42
C HIS A 264 -0.60 -2.97 -0.30
N ARG A 265 -1.53 -3.64 0.37
CA ARG A 265 -1.14 -4.74 1.26
C ARG A 265 -0.50 -5.82 0.41
N LEU A 266 0.66 -6.32 0.82
CA LEU A 266 1.33 -7.38 0.10
C LEU A 266 0.46 -8.64 0.18
N PRO A 267 0.06 -9.24 -0.96
CA PRO A 267 -0.86 -10.36 -0.95
C PRO A 267 -0.20 -11.61 -0.35
N GLY A 268 -1.00 -12.46 0.29
CA GLY A 268 -0.57 -13.73 0.86
C GLY A 268 -1.54 -14.20 1.94
N ARG A 269 -2.16 -15.37 1.75
CA ARG A 269 -3.12 -15.93 2.71
C ARG A 269 -2.45 -16.60 3.91
N ASP A 270 -1.17 -16.93 3.76
CA ASP A 270 -0.31 -17.50 4.79
C ASP A 270 1.07 -16.83 4.72
N SER A 271 1.84 -16.91 5.81
CA SER A 271 3.12 -16.21 5.86
C SER A 271 4.20 -16.77 4.92
N ALA A 272 4.11 -18.02 4.44
CA ALA A 272 5.06 -18.49 3.43
C ALA A 272 4.82 -17.79 2.08
N THR A 273 3.56 -17.70 1.65
CA THR A 273 3.17 -16.95 0.45
C THR A 273 3.52 -15.46 0.59
N LEU A 274 3.27 -14.87 1.76
CA LEU A 274 3.60 -13.47 2.02
C LEU A 274 5.12 -13.21 1.91
N ILE A 275 5.94 -14.08 2.50
CA ILE A 275 7.41 -13.96 2.43
C ILE A 275 7.91 -14.21 1.00
N ASN A 276 7.32 -15.15 0.27
CA ASN A 276 7.62 -15.35 -1.16
C ASN A 276 7.40 -14.07 -1.96
N ASN A 277 6.25 -13.41 -1.78
CA ASN A 277 5.94 -12.16 -2.47
C ASN A 277 6.85 -11.00 -2.01
N LEU A 278 7.30 -11.02 -0.75
CA LEU A 278 8.28 -10.08 -0.23
C LEU A 278 9.63 -10.26 -0.94
N VAL A 279 10.08 -11.51 -1.13
CA VAL A 279 11.30 -11.82 -1.90
C VAL A 279 11.17 -11.36 -3.35
N GLN A 280 10.00 -11.56 -3.99
CA GLN A 280 9.77 -11.05 -5.35
C GLN A 280 9.92 -9.54 -5.45
N ALA A 281 9.35 -8.80 -4.50
CA ALA A 281 9.45 -7.35 -4.49
C ALA A 281 10.90 -6.87 -4.28
N LEU A 282 11.63 -7.53 -3.39
CA LEU A 282 13.06 -7.26 -3.17
C LEU A 282 13.90 -7.58 -4.42
N ASN A 283 13.62 -8.68 -5.13
CA ASN A 283 14.28 -9.02 -6.40
C ASN A 283 14.07 -7.93 -7.47
N ALA A 284 12.94 -7.22 -7.43
CA ALA A 284 12.66 -6.07 -8.29
C ALA A 284 13.22 -4.73 -7.76
N GLY A 285 13.99 -4.77 -6.67
CA GLY A 285 14.61 -3.59 -6.06
C GLY A 285 13.64 -2.73 -5.24
N VAL A 286 12.52 -3.29 -4.78
CA VAL A 286 11.50 -2.54 -4.03
C VAL A 286 11.60 -2.85 -2.54
N PRO A 287 11.92 -1.87 -1.67
CA PRO A 287 11.92 -2.05 -0.22
C PRO A 287 10.48 -2.17 0.31
N ILE A 288 10.30 -2.98 1.36
CA ILE A 288 8.97 -3.37 1.88
C ILE A 288 8.85 -3.00 3.35
N PRO A 289 8.02 -2.01 3.72
CA PRO A 289 7.63 -1.79 5.10
C PRO A 289 6.87 -2.99 5.64
N VAL A 290 7.27 -3.47 6.83
CA VAL A 290 6.65 -4.60 7.52
C VAL A 290 6.39 -4.26 8.98
N GLY A 291 5.28 -4.78 9.51
CA GLY A 291 5.00 -4.82 10.93
C GLY A 291 5.17 -6.26 11.43
N MET A 292 5.91 -6.44 12.52
CA MET A 292 6.12 -7.77 13.09
C MET A 292 6.14 -7.74 14.62
N ALA A 293 5.87 -8.87 15.24
CA ALA A 293 6.07 -9.03 16.67
C ALA A 293 7.56 -8.79 16.99
N TRP A 294 7.83 -8.08 18.08
CA TRP A 294 9.18 -7.57 18.36
C TRP A 294 9.68 -7.97 19.75
N PRO A 295 10.99 -8.23 19.94
CA PRO A 295 11.55 -8.48 21.27
C PRO A 295 11.45 -7.24 22.16
N ASN A 296 11.53 -7.42 23.47
CA ASN A 296 11.55 -6.29 24.38
C ASN A 296 12.75 -5.36 24.07
N TYR A 297 12.51 -4.06 23.90
CA TYR A 297 13.54 -3.07 23.57
C TYR A 297 14.67 -3.01 24.63
N ARG A 298 14.38 -3.39 25.88
CA ARG A 298 15.38 -3.48 26.95
C ARG A 298 16.23 -4.74 26.87
N SER A 299 15.84 -5.77 26.12
CA SER A 299 16.60 -7.01 25.98
C SER A 299 17.26 -7.17 24.62
N ILE A 300 16.80 -6.44 23.60
CA ILE A 300 17.46 -6.45 22.29
C ILE A 300 18.84 -5.79 22.41
N ARG A 301 19.89 -6.58 22.20
CA ARG A 301 21.29 -6.15 22.29
C ARG A 301 21.99 -6.15 20.94
N THR A 302 21.43 -6.89 19.98
CA THR A 302 21.95 -7.02 18.62
C THR A 302 20.84 -6.77 17.61
N GLY A 303 21.22 -6.32 16.41
CA GLY A 303 20.30 -6.22 15.29
C GLY A 303 19.89 -7.57 14.70
N TYR A 304 20.36 -8.71 15.24
CA TYR A 304 20.05 -10.05 14.72
C TYR A 304 18.89 -10.67 15.53
N LEU A 305 17.69 -10.66 14.96
CA LEU A 305 16.47 -11.07 15.66
C LEU A 305 16.29 -12.59 15.77
N SER A 306 17.03 -13.39 15.00
CA SER A 306 16.85 -14.85 15.01
C SER A 306 17.09 -15.43 16.41
N GLY A 307 16.15 -16.25 16.88
CA GLY A 307 16.20 -16.85 18.22
C GLY A 307 15.80 -15.93 19.37
N GLN A 308 15.58 -14.63 19.12
CA GLN A 308 14.99 -13.74 20.12
C GLN A 308 13.48 -13.97 20.19
N LYS A 309 12.93 -14.08 21.40
CA LYS A 309 11.49 -14.24 21.58
C LYS A 309 10.81 -12.86 21.58
N PRO A 310 9.76 -12.65 20.76
CA PRO A 310 8.95 -11.45 20.85
C PRO A 310 8.34 -11.28 22.25
N GLN A 311 8.17 -10.04 22.68
CA GLN A 311 7.36 -9.73 23.85
C GLN A 311 5.88 -9.93 23.50
N SER A 312 5.09 -10.48 24.43
CA SER A 312 3.64 -10.57 24.26
C SER A 312 3.04 -9.18 24.04
N GLY A 313 2.27 -9.00 22.96
CA GLY A 313 1.71 -7.70 22.56
C GLY A 313 2.74 -6.69 22.02
N GLY A 314 4.03 -7.03 21.96
CA GLY A 314 5.07 -6.17 21.43
C GLY A 314 5.07 -6.20 19.90
N GLY A 315 4.91 -5.04 19.27
CA GLY A 315 5.00 -4.86 17.82
C GLY A 315 6.02 -3.78 17.46
N HIS A 316 6.64 -3.91 16.29
CA HIS A 316 7.49 -2.87 15.72
C HIS A 316 7.46 -2.94 14.20
N ALA A 317 7.61 -1.79 13.56
CA ALA A 317 7.63 -1.67 12.12
C ALA A 317 9.00 -1.23 11.62
N VAL A 318 9.47 -1.88 10.55
CA VAL A 318 10.76 -1.63 9.90
C VAL A 318 10.60 -1.75 8.38
N THR A 319 11.60 -1.32 7.62
CA THR A 319 11.61 -1.55 6.16
C THR A 319 12.56 -2.69 5.84
N ILE A 320 12.09 -3.77 5.21
CA ILE A 320 12.98 -4.80 4.63
C ILE A 320 13.62 -4.21 3.37
N VAL A 321 14.95 -4.26 3.29
CA VAL A 321 15.77 -3.62 2.25
C VAL A 321 16.71 -4.61 1.56
N GLY A 322 16.51 -5.91 1.77
CA GLY A 322 17.35 -6.93 1.15
C GLY A 322 17.30 -8.25 1.89
N TYR A 323 18.10 -9.20 1.43
CA TYR A 323 18.34 -10.49 2.08
C TYR A 323 19.60 -11.15 1.54
N LYS A 324 20.11 -12.14 2.28
CA LYS A 324 21.11 -13.10 1.82
C LYS A 324 20.50 -14.49 1.81
N CYS A 325 20.71 -15.23 0.72
CA CYS A 325 20.22 -16.60 0.53
C CYS A 325 21.28 -17.43 -0.23
N PRO A 326 22.40 -17.78 0.41
CA PRO A 326 23.51 -18.48 -0.28
C PRO A 326 23.14 -19.89 -0.76
N THR A 327 22.11 -20.51 -0.18
CA THR A 327 21.68 -21.87 -0.53
C THR A 327 20.67 -21.91 -1.68
N GLY A 328 20.13 -20.74 -2.10
CA GLY A 328 19.03 -20.68 -3.06
C GLY A 328 17.67 -21.14 -2.51
N ARG A 329 17.60 -21.51 -1.22
CA ARG A 329 16.34 -21.91 -0.55
C ARG A 329 15.83 -20.76 0.32
N ILE A 330 14.62 -20.28 0.04
CA ILE A 330 14.02 -19.13 0.75
C ILE A 330 13.96 -19.38 2.26
N GLU A 331 13.79 -20.63 2.69
CA GLU A 331 13.73 -21.00 4.11
C GLU A 331 15.04 -20.73 4.86
N ASP A 332 16.17 -20.66 4.14
CA ASP A 332 17.48 -20.37 4.69
C ASP A 332 17.84 -18.87 4.57
N ALA A 333 16.92 -18.04 4.04
CA ALA A 333 17.17 -16.63 3.84
C ALA A 333 17.28 -15.84 5.16
N VAL A 334 18.24 -14.91 5.19
CA VAL A 334 18.40 -13.91 6.24
C VAL A 334 18.08 -12.54 5.63
N PHE A 335 16.96 -11.97 6.03
CA PHE A 335 16.47 -10.68 5.57
C PHE A 335 17.19 -9.55 6.29
N LEU A 336 17.45 -8.48 5.57
CA LEU A 336 18.07 -7.25 6.04
C LEU A 336 17.00 -6.17 6.16
N PHE A 337 16.93 -5.49 7.30
CA PHE A 337 15.97 -4.41 7.52
C PHE A 337 16.66 -3.12 7.97
N LYS A 338 16.07 -2.00 7.54
CA LYS A 338 16.39 -0.65 7.98
C LYS A 338 15.48 -0.28 9.15
N ASN A 339 16.08 0.05 10.29
CA ASN A 339 15.36 0.44 11.50
C ASN A 339 15.27 1.98 11.62
N SER A 340 14.52 2.46 12.61
CA SER A 340 14.31 3.88 12.92
C SER A 340 14.79 4.25 14.32
N TRP A 341 15.83 3.57 14.84
CA TRP A 341 16.42 3.82 16.17
C TRP A 341 17.82 4.47 16.07
N GLY A 342 18.03 5.23 14.99
CA GLY A 342 19.29 5.92 14.74
C GLY A 342 20.43 5.00 14.26
N PRO A 343 21.50 5.61 13.73
CA PRO A 343 22.62 4.87 13.14
C PRO A 343 23.48 4.13 14.17
N GLN A 344 23.37 4.46 15.46
CA GLN A 344 24.11 3.77 16.53
C GLN A 344 23.51 2.42 16.91
N TRP A 345 22.27 2.15 16.50
CA TRP A 345 21.63 0.87 16.77
C TRP A 345 22.03 -0.20 15.75
N GLY A 346 22.26 -1.43 16.20
CA GLY A 346 22.54 -2.56 15.30
C GLY A 346 23.80 -2.33 14.45
N GLN A 347 23.71 -2.64 13.16
CA GLN A 347 24.79 -2.43 12.18
C GLN A 347 24.55 -1.14 11.40
N GLY A 348 24.88 0.01 12.00
CA GLY A 348 24.69 1.31 11.35
C GLY A 348 23.21 1.70 11.18
N GLY A 349 22.34 1.25 12.08
CA GLY A 349 20.90 1.42 12.02
C GLY A 349 20.14 0.30 11.31
N TYR A 350 20.84 -0.75 10.89
CA TYR A 350 20.27 -1.92 10.23
C TYR A 350 20.30 -3.14 11.15
N GLY A 351 19.39 -4.06 10.88
CA GLY A 351 19.34 -5.37 11.51
C GLY A 351 18.98 -6.46 10.52
N THR A 352 18.91 -7.68 11.01
CA THR A 352 18.66 -8.88 10.22
C THR A 352 17.70 -9.81 10.93
N VAL A 353 16.88 -10.51 10.16
CA VAL A 353 15.83 -11.41 10.64
C VAL A 353 15.76 -12.63 9.73
N THR A 354 15.58 -13.83 10.30
CA THR A 354 15.52 -15.07 9.50
C THR A 354 14.14 -15.31 8.92
N TYR A 355 14.07 -16.11 7.86
CA TYR A 355 12.81 -16.64 7.34
C TYR A 355 11.93 -17.24 8.45
N GLY A 356 12.50 -18.10 9.31
CA GLY A 356 11.75 -18.74 10.39
C GLY A 356 11.13 -17.73 11.38
N TYR A 357 11.81 -16.61 11.63
CA TYR A 357 11.24 -15.55 12.46
C TYR A 357 10.08 -14.84 11.75
N LEU A 358 10.28 -14.41 10.49
CA LEU A 358 9.21 -13.78 9.72
C LEU A 358 8.01 -14.72 9.56
N ARG A 359 8.23 -16.02 9.34
CA ARG A 359 7.16 -17.00 9.16
C ARG A 359 6.22 -17.04 10.36
N ASN A 360 6.75 -16.86 11.56
CA ASN A 360 6.02 -16.95 12.82
C ASN A 360 5.48 -15.60 13.32
N TYR A 361 6.12 -14.49 12.95
CA TYR A 361 5.92 -13.20 13.63
C TYR A 361 5.66 -12.02 12.71
N LEU A 362 5.65 -12.21 11.39
CA LEU A 362 5.24 -11.17 10.43
C LEU A 362 3.73 -10.97 10.49
N ASN A 363 3.29 -9.76 10.84
CA ASN A 363 1.88 -9.42 10.99
C ASN A 363 1.33 -8.76 9.72
N ASP A 364 2.10 -7.84 9.16
CA ASP A 364 1.69 -7.09 7.98
C ASP A 364 2.88 -6.65 7.12
N ALA A 365 2.63 -6.47 5.84
CA ALA A 365 3.60 -6.00 4.86
C ALA A 365 2.88 -5.16 3.80
N ILE A 366 3.45 -4.03 3.44
CA ILE A 366 2.87 -3.13 2.44
C ILE A 366 3.87 -2.85 1.32
N LEU A 367 3.33 -2.60 0.14
CA LEU A 367 4.06 -2.21 -1.06
C LEU A 367 3.58 -0.82 -1.45
N LEU A 368 4.53 0.10 -1.65
CA LEU A 368 4.26 1.47 -2.06
C LEU A 368 4.51 1.64 -3.55
N GLU A 369 3.54 2.23 -4.24
CA GLU A 369 3.65 2.64 -5.63
C GLU A 369 3.48 4.17 -5.69
N VAL A 370 4.55 4.86 -6.09
CA VAL A 370 4.53 6.30 -6.33
C VAL A 370 4.30 6.52 -7.83
N GLN A 371 3.38 7.41 -8.18
CA GLN A 371 3.12 7.78 -9.57
C GLN A 371 3.58 9.21 -9.87
N SER A 372 4.14 9.41 -11.06
CA SER A 372 4.59 10.74 -11.50
C SER A 372 3.40 11.63 -11.84
N GLY A 373 3.45 12.85 -11.33
CA GLY A 373 2.62 14.02 -11.67
C GLY A 373 2.30 14.12 -13.14
#